data_AF-A0A7S2YXV0-F1
#
_entry.id   AF-A0A7S2YXV0-F1
#
_cell.length_a   1.000
_cell.length_b   1.000
_cell.length_c   1.000
_cell.angle_alpha   90.00
_cell.angle_beta   90.00
_cell.angle_gamma   90.00
#
_symmetry.space_group_name_H-M   'P 1'
#
loop_
_entity.id
_entity.type
_entity.pdbx_description
1 polymer ?
#
loop_
_entity_poly.entity_id
_entity_poly.type
_entity_poly.pdbx_seq_one_letter_code
_entity_poly.pdbx_strand_id
1 'polypeptide(L)'
;AADFVYDDAHSDLIPAVLARRMKRPGGVGLLLAAVRQEELLEALLRHMSDHKLEAKATRFQLDEHEHPEATARVNEARAMFTPDERAYQGGFVQICVWHQGEEMPLLSSM
;
A
#
# COMPACT_ATOMS: atom_id res chain seq x y z
N ALA A 1 -1.77 2.39 -11.19
CA ALA A 1 -1.27 2.10 -9.83
C ALA A 1 -0.23 3.15 -9.46
N ALA A 2 -0.18 3.58 -8.21
CA ALA A 2 0.83 4.53 -7.74
C ALA A 2 1.95 3.78 -7.03
N ASP A 3 3.20 4.12 -7.33
CA ASP A 3 4.39 3.58 -6.66
C ASP A 3 4.69 4.42 -5.41
N PHE A 4 3.91 4.21 -4.35
CA PHE A 4 4.06 4.95 -3.09
C PHE A 4 4.69 4.11 -1.97
N VAL A 5 4.90 2.80 -2.20
CA VAL A 5 5.49 1.86 -1.23
C VAL A 5 6.87 1.42 -1.72
N TYR A 6 7.80 2.37 -1.78
CA TYR A 6 9.19 2.15 -2.22
C TYR A 6 10.24 2.53 -1.17
N ASP A 7 9.81 3.12 -0.04
CA ASP A 7 10.66 3.58 1.07
C ASP A 7 9.90 3.37 2.39
N ASP A 8 10.61 2.98 3.44
CA ASP A 8 10.11 2.79 4.79
C ASP A 8 9.38 4.05 5.30
N ALA A 9 9.86 5.24 4.95
CA ALA A 9 9.24 6.51 5.38
C ALA A 9 7.77 6.65 4.94
N HIS A 10 7.39 6.05 3.81
CA HIS A 10 6.01 6.11 3.31
C HIS A 10 5.08 5.11 3.99
N SER A 11 5.63 4.04 4.57
CA SER A 11 4.84 3.00 5.22
C SER A 11 4.11 3.52 6.46
N ASP A 12 4.57 4.59 7.10
CA ASP A 12 3.96 5.23 8.28
C ASP A 12 3.00 6.38 7.90
N LEU A 13 3.42 7.26 6.97
CA LEU A 13 2.66 8.45 6.62
C LEU A 13 1.28 8.13 6.01
N ILE A 14 1.19 7.09 5.18
CA ILE A 14 -0.04 6.76 4.45
C ILE A 14 -1.15 6.28 5.39
N PRO A 15 -0.91 5.33 6.30
CA PRO A 15 -1.84 4.99 7.38
C PRO A 15 -2.35 6.21 8.15
N ALA A 16 -1.47 7.11 8.58
CA ALA A 16 -1.86 8.31 9.33
C ALA A 16 -2.81 9.22 8.53
N VAL A 17 -2.52 9.43 7.25
CA VAL A 17 -3.37 10.23 6.35
C VAL A 17 -4.73 9.55 6.12
N LEU A 18 -4.75 8.23 5.94
CA LEU A 18 -5.99 7.48 5.75
C LEU A 18 -6.85 7.51 7.00
N ALA A 19 -6.28 7.29 8.18
CA ALA A 19 -7.01 7.34 9.44
C ALA A 19 -7.63 8.73 9.68
N ARG A 20 -6.88 9.80 9.36
CA ARG A 20 -7.41 11.18 9.40
C ARG A 20 -8.57 11.41 8.43
N ARG A 21 -8.63 10.71 7.30
CA ARG A 21 -9.71 10.86 6.30
C ARG A 21 -10.89 9.94 6.58
N MET A 22 -10.65 8.73 7.04
CA MET A 22 -11.62 7.68 7.32
C MET A 22 -12.14 7.79 8.77
N LYS A 23 -12.49 9.00 9.20
CA LYS A 23 -12.83 9.31 10.61
C LYS A 23 -14.09 8.61 11.14
N ARG A 24 -14.95 8.14 10.22
CA ARG A 24 -16.22 7.52 10.58
C ARG A 24 -16.07 5.99 10.60
N PRO A 25 -16.65 5.33 11.62
CA PRO A 25 -16.82 3.88 11.65
C PRO A 25 -17.41 3.37 10.33
N GLY A 26 -16.84 2.29 9.78
CA GLY A 26 -17.33 1.70 8.53
C GLY A 26 -16.94 2.45 7.26
N GLY A 27 -16.10 3.49 7.35
CA GLY A 27 -15.44 4.04 6.16
C GLY A 27 -14.58 2.96 5.50
N VAL A 28 -14.67 2.86 4.17
CA VAL A 28 -13.88 1.91 3.35
C VAL A 28 -13.05 2.69 2.35
N GLY A 29 -11.79 2.30 2.21
CA GLY A 29 -10.84 2.84 1.23
C GLY A 29 -10.26 1.72 0.38
N LEU A 30 -9.95 2.05 -0.87
CA LEU A 30 -9.25 1.16 -1.78
C LEU A 30 -7.94 1.81 -2.25
N LEU A 31 -6.84 1.11 -2.05
CA LEU A 31 -5.52 1.52 -2.52
C LEU A 31 -5.04 0.55 -3.59
N LEU A 32 -4.45 1.09 -4.65
CA LEU A 32 -3.80 0.30 -5.70
C LEU A 32 -2.33 0.72 -5.79
N ALA A 33 -1.46 -0.17 -5.33
CA ALA A 33 -0.03 0.08 -5.21
C ALA A 33 0.77 -0.86 -6.12
N ALA A 34 1.88 -0.36 -6.64
CA ALA A 34 3.01 -1.22 -6.97
C ALA A 34 3.87 -1.35 -5.71
N VAL A 35 4.19 -2.57 -5.32
CA VAL A 35 5.07 -2.85 -4.17
C VAL A 35 6.35 -3.45 -4.73
N ARG A 36 7.52 -2.97 -4.27
CA ARG A 36 8.82 -3.47 -4.73
C ARG A 36 9.35 -4.62 -3.86
N GLN A 37 9.13 -4.54 -2.55
CA GLN A 37 9.60 -5.50 -1.54
C GLN A 37 8.45 -5.88 -0.59
N GLU A 38 8.34 -7.15 -0.22
CA GLU A 38 7.22 -7.61 0.62
C GLU A 38 7.28 -7.03 2.03
N GLU A 39 8.48 -6.84 2.58
CA GLU A 39 8.70 -6.22 3.89
C GLU A 39 8.07 -4.82 3.98
N LEU A 40 8.03 -4.06 2.87
CA LEU A 40 7.39 -2.74 2.83
C LEU A 40 5.86 -2.83 2.86
N LEU A 41 5.28 -3.86 2.22
CA LEU A 41 3.84 -4.12 2.32
C LEU A 41 3.48 -4.55 3.74
N GLU A 42 4.27 -5.44 4.35
CA GLU A 42 4.08 -5.87 5.73
C GLU A 42 4.18 -4.70 6.72
N ALA A 43 5.17 -3.83 6.55
CA ALA A 43 5.32 -2.61 7.35
C ALA A 43 4.10 -1.68 7.19
N LEU A 44 3.65 -1.45 5.95
CA LEU A 44 2.46 -0.65 5.68
C LEU A 44 1.23 -1.23 6.39
N LEU A 45 0.98 -2.54 6.27
CA LEU A 45 -0.17 -3.21 6.90
C LEU A 45 -0.09 -3.16 8.43
N ARG A 46 1.11 -3.27 9.00
CA ARG A 46 1.34 -3.11 10.44
C ARG A 46 0.97 -1.70 10.91
N HIS A 47 1.48 -0.67 10.24
CA HIS A 47 1.16 0.71 10.59
C HIS A 47 -0.33 1.05 10.39
N MET A 48 -1.03 0.45 9.40
CA MET A 48 -2.50 0.57 9.32
C MET A 48 -3.17 0.13 10.62
N SER A 49 -2.73 -1.00 11.18
CA SER A 49 -3.26 -1.53 12.44
C SER A 49 -2.98 -0.59 13.62
N ASP A 50 -1.78 0.00 13.70
CA ASP A 50 -1.42 1.00 14.72
C ASP A 50 -2.36 2.22 14.67
N HIS A 51 -2.89 2.53 13.50
CA HIS A 51 -3.88 3.59 13.26
C HIS A 51 -5.34 3.13 13.34
N LYS A 52 -5.63 1.94 13.90
CA LYS A 52 -6.98 1.35 14.02
C LYS A 52 -7.68 1.12 12.67
N LEU A 53 -6.90 1.00 11.60
CA LEU A 53 -7.39 0.60 10.29
C LEU A 53 -7.13 -0.89 10.11
N GLU A 54 -8.16 -1.63 9.72
CA GLU A 54 -7.98 -2.99 9.25
C GLU A 54 -7.74 -2.94 7.74
N ALA A 55 -6.79 -3.73 7.26
CA ALA A 55 -6.40 -3.75 5.86
C ALA A 55 -6.21 -5.18 5.36
N LYS A 56 -6.68 -5.44 4.14
CA LYS A 56 -6.47 -6.70 3.42
C LYS A 56 -5.82 -6.41 2.07
N ALA A 57 -4.61 -6.92 1.91
CA ALA A 57 -3.87 -6.89 0.66
C ALA A 57 -4.19 -8.12 -0.21
N THR A 58 -4.46 -7.89 -1.49
CA THR A 58 -4.63 -8.93 -2.51
C THR A 58 -3.67 -8.63 -3.65
N ARG A 59 -2.77 -9.57 -3.94
CA ARG A 59 -1.88 -9.49 -5.10
C ARG A 59 -2.66 -9.77 -6.38
N PHE A 60 -2.37 -9.01 -7.42
CA PHE A 60 -2.88 -9.27 -8.77
C PHE A 60 -1.78 -9.07 -9.80
N GLN A 61 -1.95 -9.72 -10.95
CA GLN A 61 -1.09 -9.54 -12.11
C GLN A 61 -1.79 -8.59 -13.08
N LEU A 62 -1.02 -7.73 -13.75
CA LEU A 62 -1.54 -7.03 -14.92
C LEU A 62 -1.54 -8.02 -16.08
N ASP A 63 -2.63 -8.03 -16.84
CA ASP A 63 -2.65 -8.72 -18.13
C ASP A 63 -1.75 -7.96 -19.11
N GLU A 64 -0.73 -8.64 -19.65
CA GLU A 64 0.22 -8.05 -20.59
C GLU A 64 -0.46 -7.58 -21.89
N HIS A 65 -1.57 -8.24 -22.29
CA HIS A 65 -2.33 -7.88 -23.47
C HIS A 65 -3.18 -6.62 -23.25
N GLU A 66 -3.72 -6.43 -22.04
CA GLU A 66 -4.51 -5.24 -21.70
C GLU A 66 -3.62 -4.05 -21.34
N HIS A 67 -2.43 -4.32 -20.79
CA HIS A 67 -1.54 -3.30 -20.23
C HIS A 67 -0.06 -3.52 -20.60
N PRO A 68 0.29 -3.48 -21.90
CA PRO A 68 1.64 -3.81 -22.38
C PRO A 68 2.72 -2.85 -21.84
N GLU A 69 2.44 -1.55 -21.81
CA GLU A 69 3.41 -0.54 -21.34
C GLU A 69 3.67 -0.63 -19.83
N ALA A 70 2.63 -0.86 -19.03
CA ALA A 70 2.76 -0.98 -17.58
C ALA A 70 3.55 -2.26 -17.22
N THR A 71 3.26 -3.35 -17.92
CA THR A 71 3.97 -4.62 -17.79
C THR A 71 5.44 -4.47 -18.17
N ALA A 72 5.74 -3.83 -19.30
CA ALA A 72 7.11 -3.57 -19.73
C ALA A 72 7.92 -2.78 -18.68
N ARG A 73 7.33 -1.73 -18.10
CA ARG A 73 7.98 -0.95 -17.03
C ARG A 73 8.27 -1.76 -15.76
N VAL A 74 7.37 -2.66 -15.37
CA VAL A 74 7.63 -3.57 -14.24
C VAL A 74 8.76 -4.54 -14.54
N ASN A 75 8.81 -5.06 -15.76
CA ASN A 75 9.87 -5.98 -16.19
C ASN A 75 11.23 -5.28 -16.32
N GLU A 76 11.26 -4.04 -16.80
CA GLU A 76 12.45 -3.19 -16.80
C GLU A 76 12.92 -2.91 -15.38
N ALA A 77 12.02 -2.46 -14.50
CA ALA A 77 12.35 -2.21 -13.09
C ALA A 77 12.92 -3.47 -12.43
N ARG A 78 12.33 -4.64 -12.67
CA ARG A 78 12.83 -5.95 -12.22
C ARG A 78 14.27 -6.22 -12.65
N ALA A 79 14.57 -5.98 -13.92
CA ALA A 79 15.88 -6.27 -14.50
C ALA A 79 17.00 -5.34 -13.97
N MET A 80 16.64 -4.18 -13.41
CA MET A 80 17.59 -3.23 -12.83
C MET A 80 18.05 -3.60 -11.40
N PHE A 81 17.36 -4.52 -10.71
CA PHE A 81 17.76 -4.95 -9.36
C PHE A 81 18.80 -6.06 -9.45
N THR A 82 19.95 -5.86 -8.81
CA THR A 82 21.01 -6.88 -8.73
C THR A 82 20.64 -7.96 -7.71
N PRO A 83 21.07 -9.23 -7.89
CA PRO A 83 20.72 -10.33 -6.98
C PRO A 83 21.11 -10.16 -5.51
N ASP A 84 22.07 -9.28 -5.21
CA ASP A 84 22.57 -8.99 -3.85
C ASP A 84 21.75 -7.90 -3.12
N GLU A 85 20.99 -7.09 -3.84
CA GLU A 85 19.98 -6.19 -3.27
C GLU A 85 18.68 -6.96 -3.19
N ARG A 86 18.07 -7.08 -1.99
CA ARG A 86 16.83 -7.83 -1.70
C ARG A 86 15.96 -7.98 -2.95
N ALA A 87 16.05 -9.17 -3.58
CA ALA A 87 15.57 -9.37 -4.94
C ALA A 87 14.16 -8.77 -5.13
N TYR A 88 13.96 -8.01 -6.21
CA TYR A 88 12.66 -7.41 -6.50
C TYR A 88 11.59 -8.52 -6.57
N GLN A 89 10.75 -8.62 -5.54
CA GLN A 89 9.57 -9.51 -5.51
C GLN A 89 8.31 -8.77 -5.96
N GLY A 90 8.51 -7.61 -6.58
CA GLY A 90 7.47 -6.62 -6.74
C GLY A 90 6.34 -7.06 -7.64
N GLY A 91 5.18 -6.45 -7.39
CA GLY A 91 3.92 -6.76 -8.04
C GLY A 91 2.85 -5.74 -7.66
N PHE A 92 1.68 -5.90 -8.25
CA PHE A 92 0.56 -5.02 -7.97
C PHE A 92 -0.29 -5.58 -6.84
N VAL A 93 -0.67 -4.69 -5.93
CA VAL A 93 -1.45 -5.04 -4.75
C VAL A 93 -2.65 -4.11 -4.69
N GLN A 94 -3.81 -4.72 -4.49
CA GLN A 94 -5.01 -4.02 -4.08
C GLN A 94 -5.13 -4.15 -2.56
N ILE A 95 -5.17 -3.02 -1.85
CA ILE A 95 -5.34 -3.00 -0.40
C ILE A 95 -6.71 -2.41 -0.12
N CYS A 96 -7.62 -3.25 0.36
CA CYS A 96 -8.88 -2.80 0.93
C CYS A 96 -8.62 -2.41 2.37
N VAL A 97 -9.02 -1.20 2.77
CA VAL A 97 -8.82 -0.67 4.12
C VAL A 97 -10.17 -0.28 4.69
N TRP A 98 -10.43 -0.57 5.95
CA TRP A 98 -11.65 -0.14 6.63
C TRP A 98 -11.40 0.24 8.08
N HIS A 99 -12.17 1.21 8.56
CA HIS A 99 -12.07 1.67 9.94
C HIS A 99 -12.88 0.76 10.87
N GLN A 100 -12.21 0.09 11.81
CA GLN A 100 -12.88 -0.67 12.86
C GLN A 100 -13.32 0.24 14.03
N GLY A 101 -14.51 0.00 14.57
CA GLY A 101 -14.90 0.55 15.88
C GLY A 101 -15.53 1.95 15.82
N GLU A 102 -15.69 2.56 17.00
CA GLU A 102 -16.41 3.83 17.25
C GLU A 102 -15.68 5.06 16.69
N GLU A 103 -16.43 6.17 16.54
CA GLU A 103 -15.95 7.41 15.91
C GLU A 103 -14.67 7.90 16.58
N MET A 104 -13.59 8.09 15.81
CA MET A 104 -12.36 8.62 16.38
C MET A 104 -12.62 10.04 16.88
N PRO A 105 -12.21 10.38 18.11
CA PRO A 105 -12.38 11.74 18.61
C PRO A 105 -11.70 12.69 17.63
N LEU A 106 -12.44 13.72 17.20
CA LEU A 106 -11.86 14.81 16.43
C LEU A 106 -10.69 15.33 17.26
N LEU A 107 -9.47 15.15 16.76
CA LEU A 107 -8.30 15.83 17.32
C LEU A 107 -8.65 17.32 17.30
N SER A 108 -9.01 17.83 18.48
CA SER A 108 -9.20 19.25 18.71
C SER A 108 -7.88 19.88 18.32
N SER A 109 -7.93 20.81 17.37
CA SER A 109 -6.76 21.56 16.94
C SER A 109 -6.15 22.20 18.18
N MET A 110 -4.97 21.75 18.61
CA MET A 110 -4.11 22.56 19.46
C MET A 110 -3.48 23.65 18.61
#